data_AF-A0A4Q2LL89-F1
#
_entry.id   AF-A0A4Q2LL89-F1
#
_cell.length_a   1.000
_cell.length_b   1.000
_cell.length_c   1.000
_cell.angle_alpha   90.00
_cell.angle_beta   90.00
_cell.angle_gamma   90.00
#
_symmetry.space_group_name_H-M   'P 1'
#
loop_
_entity.id
_entity.type
_entity.pdbx_description
1 polymer ?
#
loop_
_entity_poly.entity_id
_entity_poly.type
_entity_poly.pdbx_seq_one_letter_code
_entity_poly.pdbx_strand_id
1 'polypeptide(L)'
;MREILKKVSIVIVIFVMIINVGCTKNNDIGTSSNTIESEEEFISFEEAIEISEVAVNAEFIAYLDKGDFVEYEFKIKEVLYGDVPETNIYIFSMKGTSHVEETDFTYNIGNDKYIIGDEYLLIMEKNDSLFYEHVRYMLVTNIFIPLKNIQGSTMYEQSIAVKDEDTLNSNDKINNYVKGIKNSSKNIFTPDKEGASYTESDDMKTIVSEADLVLEVTIEDLKVEGLVHNGNTYTCDVSDIIKGDSLEKGEDGKILVTFLKGSVEVSGKYVVMINKVGEDSIIYTQSSKNSVIPVDDKKLLNEISSYIQE
;
A
#
# COMPACT_ATOMS: atom_id res chain seq x y z
N MET A 1 14.08 -20.78 25.73
CA MET A 1 13.51 -21.23 24.43
C MET A 1 12.27 -20.41 24.10
N ARG A 2 12.43 -19.08 24.21
CA ARG A 2 11.36 -18.06 24.25
C ARG A 2 12.02 -16.69 24.06
N GLU A 3 12.82 -16.57 23.00
CA GLU A 3 13.51 -15.32 22.58
C GLU A 3 13.72 -15.27 21.06
N ILE A 4 12.91 -16.01 20.30
CA ILE A 4 12.91 -15.97 18.83
C ILE A 4 11.45 -16.05 18.37
N LEU A 5 10.59 -15.14 18.85
CA LEU A 5 9.46 -14.73 18.02
C LEU A 5 10.01 -13.60 17.18
N LYS A 6 10.37 -13.99 15.97
CA LYS A 6 10.83 -13.16 14.88
C LYS A 6 9.91 -11.95 14.76
N LYS A 7 10.52 -10.81 14.46
CA LYS A 7 9.87 -9.71 13.77
C LYS A 7 9.06 -10.30 12.62
N VAL A 8 7.74 -10.36 12.77
CA VAL A 8 6.84 -10.60 11.65
C VAL A 8 6.83 -9.28 10.89
N SER A 9 7.91 -9.06 10.13
CA SER A 9 7.87 -8.14 9.01
C SER A 9 7.03 -8.88 7.97
N ILE A 10 5.74 -8.55 7.92
CA ILE A 10 4.95 -8.75 6.71
C ILE A 10 5.62 -7.86 5.67
N VAL A 11 6.67 -8.39 5.06
CA VAL A 11 7.14 -7.90 3.78
C VAL A 11 6.12 -8.49 2.82
N ILE A 12 4.95 -7.85 2.69
CA ILE A 12 4.21 -7.98 1.43
C ILE A 12 5.21 -7.47 0.41
N VAL A 13 5.76 -8.39 -0.37
CA VAL A 13 6.68 -8.11 -1.45
C VAL A 13 5.90 -7.35 -2.52
N ILE A 14 5.67 -6.05 -2.28
CA ILE A 14 5.57 -5.03 -3.32
C ILE A 14 7.02 -4.64 -3.71
N PHE A 15 7.88 -5.66 -3.86
CA PHE A 15 9.24 -5.56 -4.37
C PHE A 15 9.39 -6.30 -5.71
N VAL A 16 8.28 -6.70 -6.35
CA VAL A 16 8.28 -7.41 -7.64
C VAL A 16 8.43 -6.49 -8.86
N MET A 17 8.60 -5.17 -8.72
CA MET A 17 8.82 -4.28 -9.88
C MET A 17 10.11 -3.45 -9.88
N ILE A 18 11.10 -3.76 -9.03
CA ILE A 18 12.42 -3.09 -9.09
C ILE A 18 13.59 -4.04 -9.40
N ILE A 19 13.41 -5.37 -9.38
CA ILE A 19 14.50 -6.31 -9.69
C ILE A 19 14.15 -7.19 -10.89
N ASN A 20 14.16 -6.59 -12.09
CA ASN A 20 14.46 -7.31 -13.33
C ASN A 20 15.17 -6.42 -14.37
N VAL A 21 15.89 -5.38 -13.94
CA VAL A 21 16.86 -4.67 -14.79
C VAL A 21 18.24 -5.28 -14.55
N GLY A 22 18.39 -6.54 -14.94
CA GLY A 22 19.60 -7.30 -14.61
C GLY A 22 19.71 -8.63 -15.33
N CYS A 23 19.49 -8.62 -16.65
CA CYS A 23 19.76 -9.67 -17.66
C CYS A 23 18.50 -10.24 -18.34
N THR A 24 18.01 -9.55 -19.37
CA THR A 24 17.35 -10.23 -20.48
C THR A 24 17.62 -9.49 -21.79
N LYS A 25 18.40 -10.14 -22.66
CA LYS A 25 18.48 -9.80 -24.08
C LYS A 25 17.10 -9.99 -24.69
N ASN A 26 16.73 -9.04 -25.56
CA ASN A 26 15.63 -9.10 -26.53
C ASN A 26 15.12 -10.52 -26.83
N ASN A 27 13.82 -10.76 -26.62
CA ASN A 27 12.88 -11.17 -27.65
C ASN A 27 11.45 -11.26 -27.09
N ASP A 28 10.50 -10.77 -27.89
CA ASP A 28 9.05 -11.00 -27.86
C ASP A 28 8.28 -10.65 -26.57
N ILE A 29 7.80 -9.41 -26.50
CA ILE A 29 6.68 -9.02 -25.63
C ILE A 29 5.39 -9.50 -26.31
N GLY A 30 5.06 -10.78 -26.12
CA GLY A 30 3.69 -11.23 -26.19
C GLY A 30 2.95 -10.72 -24.95
N THR A 31 1.72 -10.25 -25.13
CA THR A 31 0.75 -9.98 -24.04
C THR A 31 0.52 -11.24 -23.22
N SER A 32 1.40 -11.52 -22.26
CA SER A 32 1.17 -12.46 -21.18
C SER A 32 0.39 -11.74 -20.09
N SER A 33 -0.75 -12.28 -19.69
CA SER A 33 -1.41 -11.85 -18.44
C SER A 33 -0.40 -12.01 -17.30
N ASN A 34 -0.09 -10.92 -16.61
CA ASN A 34 0.81 -10.94 -15.47
C ASN A 34 0.09 -11.51 -14.24
N THR A 35 -0.16 -12.81 -14.22
CA THR A 35 -0.59 -13.50 -12.99
C THR A 35 0.59 -13.54 -12.02
N ILE A 36 0.39 -13.00 -10.82
CA ILE A 36 1.41 -13.01 -9.77
C ILE A 36 1.44 -14.37 -9.08
N GLU A 37 2.63 -14.86 -8.80
CA GLU A 37 2.87 -15.93 -7.83
C GLU A 37 3.49 -15.31 -6.57
N SER A 38 2.89 -15.57 -5.41
CA SER A 38 3.38 -15.08 -4.11
C SER A 38 3.57 -16.24 -3.13
N GLU A 39 4.52 -16.07 -2.21
CA GLU A 39 4.73 -16.96 -1.06
C GLU A 39 4.29 -16.22 0.21
N GLU A 40 3.55 -16.90 1.07
CA GLU A 40 3.03 -16.38 2.34
C GLU A 40 3.43 -17.29 3.50
N GLU A 41 3.84 -16.67 4.61
CA GLU A 41 3.96 -17.38 5.88
C GLU A 41 2.55 -17.69 6.41
N PHE A 42 2.40 -18.88 6.99
CA PHE A 42 1.16 -19.23 7.67
C PHE A 42 1.02 -18.39 8.94
N ILE A 43 -0.17 -17.80 9.11
CA ILE A 43 -0.58 -17.13 10.34
C ILE A 43 -1.88 -17.74 10.84
N SER A 44 -2.10 -17.75 12.15
CA SER A 44 -3.38 -18.13 12.75
C SER A 44 -4.42 -17.01 12.67
N PHE A 45 -5.68 -17.32 12.95
CA PHE A 45 -6.75 -16.33 12.97
C PHE A 45 -6.51 -15.24 14.03
N GLU A 46 -6.03 -15.63 15.22
CA GLU A 46 -5.69 -14.66 16.25
C GLU A 46 -4.48 -13.78 15.86
N GLU A 47 -3.45 -14.35 15.22
CA GLU A 47 -2.32 -13.57 14.71
C GLU A 47 -2.76 -12.59 13.63
N ALA A 48 -3.65 -13.00 12.71
CA ALA A 48 -4.26 -12.14 11.71
C ALA A 48 -4.98 -10.93 12.33
N ILE A 49 -5.70 -11.12 13.43
CA ILE A 49 -6.34 -10.02 14.18
C ILE A 49 -5.30 -9.12 14.85
N GLU A 50 -4.24 -9.71 15.44
CA GLU A 50 -3.22 -8.95 16.15
C GLU A 50 -2.46 -7.99 15.23
N ILE A 51 -2.06 -8.45 14.03
CA ILE A 51 -1.29 -7.68 13.04
C ILE A 51 -2.14 -6.70 12.23
N SER A 52 -3.43 -7.00 12.01
CA SER A 52 -4.32 -6.11 11.26
C SER A 52 -4.49 -4.73 11.90
N GLU A 53 -4.69 -3.71 11.09
CA GLU A 53 -4.91 -2.34 11.56
C GLU A 53 -6.39 -2.02 11.77
N VAL A 54 -7.25 -2.69 11.01
CA VAL A 54 -8.67 -2.39 10.90
C VAL A 54 -9.48 -3.67 10.83
N ALA A 55 -10.61 -3.71 11.55
CA ALA A 55 -11.66 -4.69 11.30
C ALA A 55 -13.04 -4.05 11.25
N VAL A 56 -13.83 -4.44 10.26
CA VAL A 56 -15.18 -3.92 10.03
C VAL A 56 -16.15 -5.02 9.64
N ASN A 57 -17.41 -4.82 9.98
CA ASN A 57 -18.52 -5.50 9.31
C ASN A 57 -18.98 -4.63 8.15
N ALA A 58 -19.05 -5.19 6.94
CA ALA A 58 -19.39 -4.44 5.75
C ALA A 58 -20.22 -5.26 4.75
N GLU A 59 -21.09 -4.58 4.01
CA GLU A 59 -21.90 -5.14 2.93
C GLU A 59 -21.11 -5.07 1.62
N PHE A 60 -21.03 -6.17 0.89
CA PHE A 60 -20.39 -6.20 -0.42
C PHE A 60 -21.26 -5.52 -1.49
N ILE A 61 -20.69 -4.54 -2.18
CA ILE A 61 -21.40 -3.70 -3.15
C ILE A 61 -21.04 -4.09 -4.59
N ALA A 62 -19.75 -4.18 -4.90
CA ALA A 62 -19.30 -4.39 -6.27
C ALA A 62 -17.91 -5.05 -6.38
N TYR A 63 -17.75 -5.85 -7.44
CA TYR A 63 -16.47 -6.35 -7.94
C TYR A 63 -16.01 -5.45 -9.10
N LEU A 64 -14.84 -4.83 -8.96
CA LEU A 64 -14.28 -3.93 -9.96
C LEU A 64 -13.02 -4.55 -10.56
N ASP A 65 -13.15 -5.09 -11.78
CA ASP A 65 -12.00 -5.60 -12.55
C ASP A 65 -11.22 -4.44 -13.17
N LYS A 66 -9.94 -4.29 -12.82
CA LYS A 66 -9.03 -3.23 -13.31
C LYS A 66 -7.95 -3.78 -14.24
N GLY A 67 -8.14 -4.99 -14.78
CA GLY A 67 -7.15 -5.67 -15.61
C GLY A 67 -6.22 -6.52 -14.77
N ASP A 68 -5.12 -5.95 -14.30
CA ASP A 68 -4.06 -6.65 -13.54
C ASP A 68 -4.41 -6.90 -12.07
N PHE A 69 -5.36 -6.13 -11.54
CA PHE A 69 -5.84 -6.23 -10.17
C PHE A 69 -7.35 -6.04 -10.11
N VAL A 70 -7.89 -6.25 -8.91
CA VAL A 70 -9.32 -6.07 -8.63
C VAL A 70 -9.49 -5.22 -7.38
N GLU A 71 -10.60 -4.51 -7.33
CA GLU A 71 -11.06 -3.81 -6.13
C GLU A 71 -12.45 -4.34 -5.76
N TYR A 72 -12.62 -4.70 -4.50
CA TYR A 72 -13.92 -5.07 -3.94
C TYR A 72 -14.46 -3.87 -3.16
N GLU A 73 -15.56 -3.29 -3.64
CA GLU A 73 -16.23 -2.19 -2.94
C GLU A 73 -17.13 -2.77 -1.84
N PHE A 74 -16.94 -2.27 -0.62
CA PHE A 74 -17.76 -2.59 0.53
C PHE A 74 -18.32 -1.32 1.19
N LYS A 75 -19.56 -1.39 1.66
CA LYS A 75 -20.18 -0.36 2.48
C LYS A 75 -20.09 -0.73 3.95
N ILE A 76 -19.47 0.12 4.75
CA ILE A 76 -19.28 -0.14 6.18
C ILE A 76 -20.63 -0.13 6.92
N LYS A 77 -20.81 -1.11 7.80
CA LYS A 77 -21.95 -1.23 8.73
C LYS A 77 -21.54 -0.98 10.16
N GLU A 78 -20.41 -1.52 10.57
CA GLU A 78 -19.86 -1.37 11.91
C GLU A 78 -18.33 -1.42 11.85
N VAL A 79 -17.67 -0.49 12.54
CA VAL A 79 -16.23 -0.56 12.78
C VAL A 79 -15.99 -1.26 14.11
N LEU A 80 -15.21 -2.35 14.10
CA LEU A 80 -14.87 -3.09 15.31
C LEU A 80 -13.65 -2.48 16.00
N TYR A 81 -12.64 -2.09 15.23
CA TYR A 81 -11.49 -1.27 15.61
C TYR A 81 -10.80 -0.68 14.37
N GLY A 82 -9.89 0.27 14.62
CA GLY A 82 -9.19 1.01 13.56
C GLY A 82 -9.89 2.32 13.21
N ASP A 83 -9.20 3.17 12.46
CA ASP A 83 -9.75 4.44 11.96
C ASP A 83 -10.15 4.29 10.49
N VAL A 84 -11.45 4.35 10.25
CA VAL A 84 -12.07 4.23 8.92
C VAL A 84 -13.12 5.33 8.79
N PRO A 85 -12.73 6.55 8.42
CA PRO A 85 -13.66 7.67 8.29
C PRO A 85 -14.60 7.55 7.09
N GLU A 86 -14.29 6.69 6.12
CA GLU A 86 -15.02 6.53 4.88
C GLU A 86 -16.34 5.75 5.08
N THR A 87 -17.34 6.00 4.23
CA THR A 87 -18.58 5.18 4.22
C THR A 87 -18.40 3.89 3.43
N ASN A 88 -17.61 3.96 2.35
CA ASN A 88 -17.26 2.83 1.51
C ASN A 88 -15.75 2.63 1.54
N ILE A 89 -15.32 1.37 1.51
CA ILE A 89 -13.91 0.98 1.43
C ILE A 89 -13.70 0.11 0.20
N TYR A 90 -12.45 0.06 -0.26
CA TYR A 90 -12.03 -0.74 -1.39
C TYR A 90 -10.93 -1.70 -0.97
N ILE A 91 -11.25 -3.00 -1.01
CA ILE A 91 -10.23 -4.03 -0.78
C ILE A 91 -9.50 -4.28 -2.09
N PHE A 92 -8.21 -3.99 -2.12
CA PHE A 92 -7.32 -4.24 -3.23
C PHE A 92 -6.83 -5.70 -3.22
N SER A 93 -6.73 -6.30 -4.40
CA SER A 93 -6.19 -7.65 -4.57
C SER A 93 -5.58 -7.82 -5.96
N MET A 94 -4.32 -8.27 -6.02
CA MET A 94 -3.70 -8.67 -7.28
C MET A 94 -4.34 -9.95 -7.82
N LYS A 95 -4.36 -10.13 -9.14
CA LYS A 95 -4.77 -11.41 -9.72
C LYS A 95 -3.59 -12.36 -9.77
N GLY A 96 -3.79 -13.60 -9.31
CA GLY A 96 -2.70 -14.56 -9.27
C GLY A 96 -2.97 -15.75 -8.37
N THR A 97 -1.90 -16.36 -7.88
CA THR A 97 -1.92 -17.46 -6.93
C THR A 97 -0.96 -17.19 -5.80
N SER A 98 -1.37 -17.53 -4.58
CA SER A 98 -0.50 -17.48 -3.40
C SER A 98 -0.29 -18.88 -2.85
N HIS A 99 0.91 -19.16 -2.38
CA HIS A 99 1.32 -20.41 -1.75
C HIS A 99 1.67 -20.19 -0.28
N VAL A 100 1.09 -20.99 0.60
CA VAL A 100 1.29 -20.93 2.05
C VAL A 100 2.27 -22.01 2.49
N GLU A 101 3.51 -21.61 2.81
CA GLU A 101 4.64 -22.54 2.96
C GLU A 101 4.40 -23.67 3.98
N GLU A 102 3.83 -23.35 5.15
CA GLU A 102 3.68 -24.33 6.23
C GLU A 102 2.63 -25.41 5.91
N THR A 103 1.61 -25.06 5.11
CA THR A 103 0.47 -25.94 4.83
C THR A 103 0.51 -26.57 3.43
N ASP A 104 1.47 -26.19 2.60
CA ASP A 104 1.57 -26.58 1.18
C ASP A 104 0.27 -26.26 0.41
N PHE A 105 -0.43 -25.22 0.83
CA PHE A 105 -1.73 -24.82 0.30
C PHE A 105 -1.57 -23.69 -0.70
N THR A 106 -2.25 -23.79 -1.85
CA THR A 106 -2.27 -22.75 -2.87
C THR A 106 -3.69 -22.28 -3.13
N TYR A 107 -3.88 -20.96 -3.12
CA TYR A 107 -5.16 -20.34 -3.43
C TYR A 107 -5.06 -19.26 -4.50
N ASN A 108 -6.18 -18.98 -5.14
CA ASN A 108 -6.27 -17.91 -6.13
C ASN A 108 -6.53 -16.56 -5.45
N ILE A 109 -5.76 -15.56 -5.86
CA ILE A 109 -5.87 -14.17 -5.44
C ILE A 109 -6.69 -13.40 -6.50
N GLY A 110 -7.50 -12.44 -6.08
CA GLY A 110 -8.30 -11.62 -7.01
C GLY A 110 -9.58 -12.26 -7.56
N ASN A 111 -10.00 -13.40 -7.01
CA ASN A 111 -11.24 -14.08 -7.40
C ASN A 111 -12.49 -13.45 -6.79
N ASP A 112 -13.57 -13.37 -7.58
CA ASP A 112 -14.89 -12.97 -7.10
C ASP A 112 -15.48 -14.06 -6.19
N LYS A 113 -15.37 -13.86 -4.87
CA LYS A 113 -15.87 -14.78 -3.83
C LYS A 113 -17.03 -14.20 -3.02
N TYR A 114 -17.41 -12.95 -3.27
CA TYR A 114 -18.40 -12.24 -2.47
C TYR A 114 -19.74 -12.16 -3.20
N ILE A 115 -20.84 -12.09 -2.44
CA ILE A 115 -22.20 -12.04 -2.97
C ILE A 115 -22.73 -10.63 -2.72
N ILE A 116 -23.18 -9.96 -3.78
CA ILE A 116 -23.69 -8.59 -3.68
C ILE A 116 -24.84 -8.52 -2.66
N GLY A 117 -24.75 -7.57 -1.74
CA GLY A 117 -25.72 -7.36 -0.67
C GLY A 117 -25.56 -8.26 0.56
N ASP A 118 -24.63 -9.22 0.54
CA ASP A 118 -24.25 -9.98 1.74
C ASP A 118 -23.23 -9.21 2.57
N GLU A 119 -23.21 -9.49 3.88
CA GLU A 119 -22.33 -8.83 4.84
C GLU A 119 -21.21 -9.77 5.30
N TYR A 120 -20.03 -9.18 5.51
CA TYR A 120 -18.80 -9.88 5.82
C TYR A 120 -18.05 -9.18 6.95
N LEU A 121 -17.38 -9.96 7.80
CA LEU A 121 -16.34 -9.44 8.68
C LEU A 121 -15.03 -9.41 7.91
N LEU A 122 -14.45 -8.23 7.80
CA LEU A 122 -13.20 -7.95 7.10
C LEU A 122 -12.12 -7.61 8.13
N ILE A 123 -10.95 -8.22 7.98
CA ILE A 123 -9.77 -8.02 8.84
C ILE A 123 -8.63 -7.60 7.92
N MET A 124 -8.15 -6.37 8.09
CA MET A 124 -7.43 -5.66 7.04
C MET A 124 -6.27 -4.82 7.55
N GLU A 125 -5.33 -4.57 6.65
CA GLU A 125 -4.34 -3.50 6.74
C GLU A 125 -4.79 -2.33 5.87
N LYS A 126 -4.49 -1.10 6.31
CA LYS A 126 -4.71 0.11 5.53
C LYS A 126 -3.44 0.44 4.76
N ASN A 127 -3.57 0.56 3.45
CA ASN A 127 -2.50 0.95 2.55
C ASN A 127 -2.86 2.27 1.88
N ASP A 128 -2.27 3.35 2.40
CA ASP A 128 -2.54 4.71 1.93
C ASP A 128 -1.36 5.24 1.12
N SER A 129 -1.67 5.90 0.00
CA SER A 129 -0.65 6.43 -0.90
C SER A 129 -1.21 7.55 -1.74
N LEU A 130 -0.38 8.58 -1.92
CA LEU A 130 -0.59 9.67 -2.85
C LEU A 130 -0.87 9.22 -4.29
N PHE A 131 -0.41 8.03 -4.68
CA PHE A 131 -0.57 7.48 -6.03
C PHE A 131 -1.84 6.65 -6.21
N TYR A 132 -2.63 6.44 -5.16
CA TYR A 132 -3.92 5.76 -5.27
C TYR A 132 -5.04 6.77 -5.50
N GLU A 133 -6.12 6.32 -6.15
CA GLU A 133 -7.33 7.13 -6.34
C GLU A 133 -8.09 7.32 -5.01
N HIS A 134 -7.95 6.36 -4.10
CA HIS A 134 -8.55 6.30 -2.78
C HIS A 134 -7.68 5.42 -1.86
N VAL A 135 -7.89 5.53 -0.54
CA VAL A 135 -7.27 4.63 0.45
C VAL A 135 -7.59 3.18 0.10
N ARG A 136 -6.57 2.34 -0.01
CA ARG A 136 -6.75 0.91 -0.26
C ARG A 136 -6.67 0.13 1.03
N TYR A 137 -7.48 -0.92 1.11
CA TYR A 137 -7.38 -1.91 2.18
C TYR A 137 -6.92 -3.23 1.58
N MET A 138 -6.16 -4.01 2.35
CA MET A 138 -5.79 -5.36 1.96
C MET A 138 -6.24 -6.29 3.06
N LEU A 139 -6.77 -7.46 2.70
CA LEU A 139 -6.95 -8.50 3.71
C LEU A 139 -5.58 -8.94 4.20
N VAL A 140 -5.43 -9.11 5.50
CA VAL A 140 -4.17 -9.59 6.10
C VAL A 140 -3.74 -10.97 5.59
N THR A 141 -4.69 -11.75 5.07
CA THR A 141 -4.47 -13.09 4.54
C THR A 141 -5.72 -13.60 3.79
N ASN A 142 -5.70 -14.84 3.28
CA ASN A 142 -6.87 -15.52 2.72
C ASN A 142 -7.90 -15.86 3.80
N ILE A 143 -8.66 -14.85 4.22
CA ILE A 143 -9.74 -15.01 5.18
C ILE A 143 -11.09 -14.70 4.53
N PHE A 144 -12.13 -15.43 4.94
CA PHE A 144 -13.49 -15.26 4.46
C PHE A 144 -14.48 -15.54 5.60
N ILE A 145 -15.20 -14.50 6.05
CA ILE A 145 -16.12 -14.58 7.19
C ILE A 145 -17.48 -14.00 6.80
N PRO A 146 -18.40 -14.82 6.24
CA PRO A 146 -19.75 -14.36 5.90
C PRO A 146 -20.61 -14.23 7.16
N LEU A 147 -21.19 -13.06 7.40
CA LEU A 147 -22.00 -12.78 8.59
C LEU A 147 -23.39 -13.44 8.54
N LYS A 148 -23.87 -13.84 7.37
CA LYS A 148 -25.10 -14.67 7.23
C LYS A 148 -24.90 -16.11 7.67
N ASN A 149 -23.67 -16.64 7.57
CA ASN A 149 -23.34 -18.02 7.88
C ASN A 149 -21.92 -18.13 8.44
N ILE A 150 -21.72 -17.64 9.66
CA ILE A 150 -20.39 -17.58 10.29
C ILE A 150 -19.75 -18.96 10.45
N GLN A 151 -20.55 -20.03 10.58
CA GLN A 151 -20.05 -21.40 10.63
C GLN A 151 -19.34 -21.83 9.34
N GLY A 152 -19.65 -21.18 8.22
CA GLY A 152 -18.97 -21.35 6.94
C GLY A 152 -17.72 -20.49 6.76
N SER A 153 -17.22 -19.85 7.83
CA SER A 153 -16.02 -19.02 7.74
C SER A 153 -14.78 -19.87 7.51
N THR A 154 -13.93 -19.40 6.61
CA THR A 154 -12.70 -20.09 6.21
C THR A 154 -11.49 -19.18 6.27
N MET A 155 -10.34 -19.81 6.49
CA MET A 155 -9.02 -19.23 6.33
C MET A 155 -8.14 -20.24 5.61
N TYR A 156 -7.51 -19.82 4.51
CA TYR A 156 -6.82 -20.72 3.58
C TYR A 156 -7.72 -21.88 3.11
N GLU A 157 -8.98 -21.57 2.80
CA GLU A 157 -10.05 -22.52 2.47
C GLU A 157 -10.37 -23.61 3.52
N GLN A 158 -9.75 -23.55 4.71
CA GLN A 158 -10.02 -24.42 5.84
C GLN A 158 -10.92 -23.72 6.85
N SER A 159 -11.73 -24.47 7.61
CA SER A 159 -12.54 -23.89 8.67
C SER A 159 -11.66 -23.13 9.68
N ILE A 160 -12.08 -21.91 10.03
CA ILE A 160 -11.36 -21.11 11.02
C ILE A 160 -11.37 -21.86 12.36
N ALA A 161 -10.18 -22.13 12.88
CA ALA A 161 -10.01 -22.67 14.22
C ALA A 161 -10.04 -21.52 15.24
N VAL A 162 -10.95 -21.61 16.22
CA VAL A 162 -11.08 -20.67 17.34
C VAL A 162 -10.99 -21.44 18.65
N LYS A 163 -10.47 -20.80 19.71
CA LYS A 163 -10.30 -21.46 21.02
C LYS A 163 -11.61 -21.91 21.66
N ASP A 164 -12.69 -21.19 21.39
CA ASP A 164 -14.03 -21.49 21.90
C ASP A 164 -14.96 -21.78 20.71
N GLU A 165 -15.42 -23.04 20.61
CA GLU A 165 -16.33 -23.51 19.56
C GLU A 165 -17.60 -22.64 19.46
N ASP A 166 -17.99 -22.02 20.57
CA ASP A 166 -19.16 -21.15 20.63
C ASP A 166 -18.97 -19.82 19.89
N THR A 167 -17.74 -19.43 19.57
CA THR A 167 -17.40 -18.14 18.93
C THR A 167 -18.09 -17.98 17.57
N LEU A 168 -18.18 -19.05 16.79
CA LEU A 168 -18.74 -19.03 15.43
C LEU A 168 -20.28 -19.22 15.41
N ASN A 169 -20.95 -19.15 16.55
CA ASN A 169 -22.40 -19.34 16.64
C ASN A 169 -23.24 -18.09 16.40
N SER A 170 -22.63 -16.89 16.41
CA SER A 170 -23.35 -15.63 16.15
C SER A 170 -22.41 -14.46 15.86
N ASN A 171 -22.91 -13.44 15.17
CA ASN A 171 -22.17 -12.23 14.80
C ASN A 171 -21.62 -11.51 16.05
N ASP A 172 -22.43 -11.38 17.10
CA ASP A 172 -22.02 -10.72 18.33
C ASP A 172 -20.83 -11.44 19.00
N LYS A 173 -20.82 -12.77 18.98
CA LYS A 173 -19.74 -13.56 19.60
C LYS A 173 -18.42 -13.39 18.85
N ILE A 174 -18.42 -13.52 17.51
CA ILE A 174 -17.19 -13.34 16.72
C ILE A 174 -16.70 -11.88 16.78
N ASN A 175 -17.59 -10.89 16.72
CA ASN A 175 -17.23 -9.48 16.85
C ASN A 175 -16.57 -9.17 18.19
N ASN A 176 -17.14 -9.70 19.29
CA ASN A 176 -16.58 -9.54 20.62
C ASN A 176 -15.25 -10.27 20.79
N TYR A 177 -15.10 -11.45 20.17
CA TYR A 177 -13.85 -12.20 20.17
C TYR A 177 -12.73 -11.43 19.47
N VAL A 178 -13.01 -10.89 18.27
CA VAL A 178 -12.10 -10.06 17.48
C VAL A 178 -11.70 -8.79 18.23
N LYS A 179 -12.69 -8.06 18.79
CA LYS A 179 -12.43 -6.89 19.65
C LYS A 179 -11.59 -7.27 20.88
N GLY A 180 -11.89 -8.42 21.49
CA GLY A 180 -11.21 -8.92 22.69
C GLY A 180 -9.74 -9.21 22.46
N ILE A 181 -9.39 -9.85 21.34
CA ILE A 181 -7.99 -10.09 20.94
C ILE A 181 -7.28 -8.76 20.73
N LYS A 182 -7.85 -7.85 19.93
CA LYS A 182 -7.20 -6.56 19.64
C LYS A 182 -6.97 -5.73 20.91
N ASN A 183 -7.96 -5.68 21.81
CA ASN A 183 -7.86 -4.96 23.08
C ASN A 183 -6.87 -5.59 24.08
N SER A 184 -6.60 -6.89 23.96
CA SER A 184 -5.68 -7.63 24.83
C SER A 184 -4.26 -7.70 24.28
N SER A 185 -4.10 -7.42 22.98
CA SER A 185 -2.81 -7.43 22.31
C SER A 185 -1.89 -6.38 22.94
N LYS A 186 -0.74 -6.84 23.44
CA LYS A 186 0.36 -5.95 23.86
C LYS A 186 1.18 -5.46 22.68
N ASN A 187 1.03 -6.12 21.52
CA ASN A 187 1.54 -5.63 20.26
C ASN A 187 0.62 -4.47 19.86
N ILE A 188 0.94 -3.29 20.37
CA ILE A 188 0.66 -2.09 19.59
C ILE A 188 1.51 -2.29 18.35
N PHE A 189 0.89 -2.83 17.28
CA PHE A 189 1.42 -2.64 15.95
C PHE A 189 1.41 -1.13 15.75
N THR A 190 2.52 -0.49 16.10
CA THR A 190 2.93 0.72 15.41
C THR A 190 3.31 0.20 14.05
N PRO A 191 2.51 0.43 12.99
CA PRO A 191 3.06 0.30 11.66
C PRO A 191 4.37 1.06 11.70
N ASP A 192 5.48 0.37 11.42
CA ASP A 192 6.63 1.12 10.94
C ASP A 192 6.04 1.96 9.81
N LYS A 193 6.11 3.28 9.92
CA LYS A 193 5.72 4.19 8.84
C LYS A 193 6.76 4.00 7.72
N GLU A 194 6.82 2.80 7.16
CA GLU A 194 7.70 2.38 6.08
C GLU A 194 7.17 2.84 4.72
N GLY A 195 6.09 3.61 4.70
CA GLY A 195 5.70 4.43 3.55
C GLY A 195 6.36 5.81 3.63
N ALA A 196 6.82 6.32 2.49
CA ALA A 196 7.19 7.73 2.38
C ALA A 196 5.99 8.58 2.85
N SER A 197 6.22 9.49 3.80
CA SER A 197 5.19 10.43 4.22
C SER A 197 4.74 11.26 3.03
N TYR A 198 3.47 11.65 2.99
CA TYR A 198 2.97 12.65 2.06
C TYR A 198 1.92 13.50 2.75
N THR A 199 1.60 14.63 2.14
CA THR A 199 0.59 15.57 2.62
C THR A 199 -0.50 15.75 1.60
N GLU A 200 -1.74 15.79 2.07
CA GLU A 200 -2.92 16.15 1.27
C GLU A 200 -3.13 17.67 1.19
N SER A 201 -2.28 18.45 1.87
CA SER A 201 -2.38 19.91 1.84
C SER A 201 -2.19 20.47 0.43
N ASP A 202 -3.03 21.45 0.09
CA ASP A 202 -2.87 22.32 -1.07
C ASP A 202 -2.08 23.61 -0.74
N ASP A 203 -1.76 23.84 0.54
CA ASP A 203 -0.97 25.00 0.96
C ASP A 203 0.53 24.78 0.74
N MET A 204 1.13 25.61 -0.10
CA MET A 204 2.54 25.48 -0.50
C MET A 204 3.50 25.60 0.69
N LYS A 205 3.18 26.41 1.70
CA LYS A 205 4.03 26.53 2.90
C LYS A 205 4.04 25.22 3.67
N THR A 206 2.88 24.58 3.85
CA THR A 206 2.79 23.24 4.45
C THR A 206 3.55 22.21 3.61
N ILE A 207 3.35 22.16 2.29
CA ILE A 207 4.03 21.19 1.41
C ILE A 207 5.55 21.33 1.50
N VAL A 208 6.07 22.55 1.40
CA VAL A 208 7.52 22.82 1.51
C VAL A 208 8.04 22.45 2.89
N SER A 209 7.29 22.74 3.96
CA SER A 209 7.68 22.39 5.33
C SER A 209 7.78 20.88 5.54
N GLU A 210 6.80 20.12 5.04
CA GLU A 210 6.69 18.67 5.23
C GLU A 210 7.52 17.84 4.25
N ALA A 211 8.05 18.45 3.19
CA ALA A 211 8.98 17.80 2.28
C ALA A 211 10.37 17.61 2.91
N ASP A 212 10.96 16.42 2.78
CA ASP A 212 12.34 16.16 3.23
C ASP A 212 13.32 17.00 2.41
N LEU A 213 13.11 17.04 1.09
CA LEU A 213 13.97 17.72 0.13
C LEU A 213 13.17 18.61 -0.82
N VAL A 214 13.79 19.72 -1.22
CA VAL A 214 13.35 20.54 -2.36
C VAL A 214 14.50 20.62 -3.34
N LEU A 215 14.30 20.10 -4.55
CA LEU A 215 15.37 19.91 -5.53
C LEU A 215 15.01 20.57 -6.87
N GLU A 216 16.00 21.12 -7.57
CA GLU A 216 15.88 21.35 -9.01
C GLU A 216 16.38 20.11 -9.75
N VAL A 217 15.53 19.56 -10.62
CA VAL A 217 15.79 18.30 -11.33
C VAL A 217 15.51 18.41 -12.82
N THR A 218 16.28 17.65 -13.61
CA THR A 218 15.97 17.34 -15.00
C THR A 218 15.53 15.88 -15.08
N ILE A 219 14.35 15.64 -15.67
CA ILE A 219 13.82 14.29 -15.87
C ILE A 219 14.52 13.66 -17.06
N GLU A 220 15.15 12.52 -16.88
CA GLU A 220 15.94 11.91 -17.95
C GLU A 220 15.22 10.76 -18.65
N ASP A 221 14.70 9.81 -17.89
CA ASP A 221 14.19 8.55 -18.45
C ASP A 221 13.12 7.94 -17.54
N LEU A 222 12.12 7.32 -18.15
CA LEU A 222 11.12 6.53 -17.44
C LEU A 222 11.72 5.16 -17.14
N LYS A 223 11.87 4.83 -15.85
CA LYS A 223 12.41 3.54 -15.42
C LYS A 223 11.34 2.51 -15.15
N VAL A 224 10.27 2.91 -14.48
CA VAL A 224 9.17 2.02 -14.12
C VAL A 224 7.85 2.73 -14.35
N GLU A 225 6.98 2.11 -15.13
CA GLU A 225 5.58 2.52 -15.21
C GLU A 225 4.78 1.81 -14.11
N GLY A 226 4.05 2.57 -13.29
CA GLY A 226 3.16 1.99 -12.30
C GLY A 226 1.95 1.36 -12.98
N LEU A 227 1.78 0.04 -12.83
CA LEU A 227 0.64 -0.68 -13.40
C LEU A 227 -0.57 -0.69 -12.47
N VAL A 228 -0.34 -0.69 -11.16
CA VAL A 228 -1.38 -0.84 -10.15
C VAL A 228 -1.68 0.46 -9.41
N HIS A 229 -0.95 1.53 -9.70
CA HIS A 229 -1.11 2.85 -9.10
C HIS A 229 -0.82 3.96 -10.12
N ASN A 230 -1.23 5.19 -9.83
CA ASN A 230 -1.10 6.33 -10.73
C ASN A 230 0.28 7.01 -10.65
N GLY A 231 1.35 6.23 -10.44
CA GLY A 231 2.71 6.74 -10.29
C GLY A 231 3.66 6.16 -11.34
N ASN A 232 4.61 6.96 -11.80
CA ASN A 232 5.71 6.55 -12.66
C ASN A 232 7.03 6.93 -12.01
N THR A 233 8.01 6.03 -12.06
CA THR A 233 9.35 6.26 -11.51
C THR A 233 10.32 6.65 -12.62
N TYR A 234 11.00 7.77 -12.44
CA TYR A 234 11.94 8.32 -13.40
C TYR A 234 13.34 8.42 -12.80
N THR A 235 14.35 8.26 -13.64
CA THR A 235 15.70 8.72 -13.32
C THR A 235 15.76 10.23 -13.50
N CYS A 236 16.31 10.90 -12.48
CA CYS A 236 16.43 12.35 -12.44
C CYS A 236 17.89 12.76 -12.20
N ASP A 237 18.35 13.74 -12.97
CA ASP A 237 19.59 14.45 -12.69
C ASP A 237 19.27 15.67 -11.81
N VAL A 238 20.05 15.89 -10.75
CA VAL A 238 19.80 16.94 -9.76
C VAL A 238 20.78 18.09 -9.99
N SER A 239 20.26 19.24 -10.43
CA SER A 239 21.05 20.44 -10.68
C SER A 239 21.27 21.27 -9.42
N ASP A 240 20.31 21.27 -8.49
CA ASP A 240 20.40 22.03 -7.24
C ASP A 240 19.63 21.39 -6.09
N ILE A 241 20.12 21.60 -4.86
CA ILE A 241 19.46 21.22 -3.61
C ILE A 241 19.05 22.52 -2.90
N ILE A 242 17.76 22.84 -2.96
CA ILE A 242 17.20 24.09 -2.43
C ILE A 242 16.88 23.92 -0.92
N LYS A 243 16.40 22.75 -0.52
CA LYS A 243 16.17 22.35 0.88
C LYS A 243 16.69 20.93 1.13
N GLY A 244 17.32 20.73 2.28
CA GLY A 244 17.76 19.43 2.79
C GLY A 244 19.28 19.25 2.77
N ASP A 245 19.78 18.41 3.68
CA ASP A 245 21.23 18.32 3.96
C ASP A 245 21.92 17.13 3.27
N SER A 246 21.18 16.07 2.90
CA SER A 246 21.75 14.88 2.27
C SER A 246 20.85 14.27 1.21
N LEU A 247 21.45 13.97 0.05
CA LEU A 247 20.82 13.36 -1.10
C LEU A 247 21.61 12.09 -1.46
N GLU A 248 21.02 10.93 -1.19
CA GLU A 248 21.57 9.66 -1.61
C GLU A 248 21.35 9.48 -3.11
N LYS A 249 22.41 9.11 -3.82
CA LYS A 249 22.46 8.98 -5.28
C LYS A 249 22.98 7.60 -5.66
N GLY A 250 22.54 7.09 -6.81
CA GLY A 250 23.11 5.89 -7.42
C GLY A 250 24.56 6.08 -7.86
N GLU A 251 25.21 5.00 -8.28
CA GLU A 251 26.60 5.02 -8.78
C GLU A 251 26.79 5.95 -10.00
N ASP A 252 25.72 6.20 -10.76
CA ASP A 252 25.69 7.13 -11.89
C ASP A 252 25.47 8.60 -11.48
N GLY A 253 25.35 8.88 -10.18
CA GLY A 253 25.14 10.22 -9.62
C GLY A 253 23.69 10.71 -9.68
N LYS A 254 22.74 9.84 -9.98
CA LYS A 254 21.33 10.17 -10.21
C LYS A 254 20.43 9.62 -9.11
N ILE A 255 19.19 10.08 -9.08
CA ILE A 255 18.16 9.61 -8.15
C ILE A 255 16.98 9.00 -8.90
N LEU A 256 16.20 8.17 -8.21
CA LEU A 256 14.92 7.68 -8.69
C LEU A 256 13.80 8.41 -7.98
N VAL A 257 12.87 9.00 -8.73
CA VAL A 257 11.72 9.69 -8.14
C VAL A 257 10.43 9.19 -8.77
N THR A 258 9.48 8.80 -7.92
CA THR A 258 8.13 8.46 -8.35
C THR A 258 7.25 9.72 -8.34
N PHE A 259 6.65 10.02 -9.49
CA PHE A 259 5.73 11.14 -9.72
C PHE A 259 4.36 10.65 -10.18
N LEU A 260 3.30 11.44 -9.98
CA LEU A 260 2.01 11.15 -10.60
C LEU A 260 2.13 11.07 -12.12
N LYS A 261 1.40 10.15 -12.75
CA LYS A 261 1.37 10.09 -14.22
C LYS A 261 0.90 11.43 -14.78
N GLY A 262 1.68 11.96 -15.72
CA GLY A 262 1.39 13.23 -16.40
C GLY A 262 1.85 14.49 -15.66
N SER A 263 2.46 14.40 -14.47
CA SER A 263 3.00 15.60 -13.79
C SER A 263 4.36 16.04 -14.32
N VAL A 264 5.10 15.15 -14.98
CA VAL A 264 6.43 15.41 -15.56
C VAL A 264 6.56 14.83 -16.96
N GLU A 265 7.48 15.41 -17.73
CA GLU A 265 7.88 14.92 -19.05
C GLU A 265 9.40 14.69 -19.10
N VAL A 266 9.83 13.69 -19.89
CA VAL A 266 11.24 13.44 -20.16
C VAL A 266 11.89 14.67 -20.81
N SER A 267 13.11 14.99 -20.38
CA SER A 267 13.86 16.22 -20.68
C SER A 267 13.28 17.50 -20.06
N GLY A 268 12.16 17.41 -19.33
CA GLY A 268 11.59 18.53 -18.59
C GLY A 268 12.43 18.88 -17.36
N LYS A 269 12.34 20.16 -16.95
CA LYS A 269 13.03 20.70 -15.77
C LYS A 269 12.03 21.21 -14.76
N TYR A 270 12.19 20.79 -13.52
CA TYR A 270 11.23 21.06 -12.45
C TYR A 270 11.94 21.36 -11.14
N VAL A 271 11.30 22.16 -10.29
CA VAL A 271 11.54 22.15 -8.86
C VAL A 271 10.54 21.17 -8.23
N VAL A 272 11.06 20.20 -7.48
CA VAL A 272 10.29 19.11 -6.90
C VAL A 272 10.45 19.07 -5.38
N MET A 273 9.35 18.80 -4.69
CA MET A 273 9.29 18.58 -3.25
C MET A 273 9.09 17.08 -3.00
N ILE A 274 10.07 16.42 -2.40
CA ILE A 274 10.13 14.96 -2.36
C ILE A 274 10.51 14.44 -0.97
N ASN A 275 10.03 13.24 -0.67
CA ASN A 275 10.28 12.51 0.56
C ASN A 275 11.03 11.21 0.29
N LYS A 276 11.91 10.84 1.21
CA LYS A 276 12.66 9.58 1.15
C LYS A 276 11.72 8.41 1.42
N VAL A 277 11.85 7.33 0.65
CA VAL A 277 11.11 6.08 0.92
C VAL A 277 11.73 5.29 2.08
N GLY A 278 13.01 5.53 2.39
CA GLY A 278 13.73 4.94 3.51
C GLY A 278 15.04 5.66 3.75
N GLU A 279 15.66 5.44 4.91
CA GLU A 279 16.86 6.17 5.37
C GLU A 279 18.03 6.07 4.38
N ASP A 280 18.26 4.87 3.83
CA ASP A 280 19.34 4.58 2.87
C ASP A 280 18.84 4.43 1.42
N SER A 281 17.63 4.92 1.12
CA SER A 281 17.01 4.74 -0.20
C SER A 281 17.49 5.79 -1.22
N ILE A 282 17.83 5.34 -2.44
CA ILE A 282 17.99 6.23 -3.61
C ILE A 282 16.66 6.55 -4.30
N ILE A 283 15.55 6.00 -3.77
CA ILE A 283 14.19 6.17 -4.27
C ILE A 283 13.46 7.17 -3.40
N TYR A 284 12.89 8.16 -4.06
CA TYR A 284 12.11 9.24 -3.48
C TYR A 284 10.70 9.25 -4.08
N THR A 285 9.77 9.89 -3.39
CA THR A 285 8.41 10.10 -3.88
C THR A 285 8.03 11.56 -3.72
N GLN A 286 7.19 12.08 -4.62
CA GLN A 286 6.59 13.40 -4.44
C GLN A 286 5.86 13.50 -3.08
N SER A 287 6.02 14.63 -2.38
CA SER A 287 5.44 14.83 -1.06
C SER A 287 3.96 15.23 -1.06
N SER A 288 3.41 15.67 -2.20
CA SER A 288 2.03 16.12 -2.40
C SER A 288 1.68 16.09 -3.89
N LYS A 289 0.38 16.21 -4.23
CA LYS A 289 -0.10 16.35 -5.61
C LYS A 289 0.42 17.63 -6.28
N ASN A 290 0.79 18.64 -5.48
CA ASN A 290 1.27 19.94 -5.96
C ASN A 290 2.81 20.08 -5.84
N SER A 291 3.53 18.98 -5.65
CA SER A 291 4.98 18.98 -5.40
C SER A 291 5.85 19.03 -6.64
N VAL A 292 5.30 19.31 -7.82
CA VAL A 292 6.04 19.37 -9.08
C VAL A 292 5.76 20.71 -9.76
N ILE A 293 6.78 21.57 -9.80
CA ILE A 293 6.66 22.94 -10.32
C ILE A 293 7.62 23.14 -11.48
N PRO A 294 7.14 23.51 -12.68
CA PRO A 294 8.02 23.86 -13.80
C PRO A 294 8.98 25.00 -13.45
N VAL A 295 10.26 24.90 -13.88
CA VAL A 295 11.29 25.92 -13.55
C VAL A 295 11.01 27.31 -14.16
N ASP A 296 10.09 27.42 -15.10
CA ASP A 296 9.65 28.66 -15.73
C ASP A 296 8.53 29.37 -14.95
N ASP A 297 7.89 28.74 -13.96
CA ASP A 297 6.95 29.40 -13.04
C ASP A 297 7.68 30.22 -11.97
N LYS A 298 8.23 31.36 -12.39
CA LYS A 298 8.99 32.25 -11.49
C LYS A 298 8.19 32.76 -10.30
N LYS A 299 6.85 32.80 -10.38
CA LYS A 299 6.02 33.29 -9.27
C LYS A 299 6.02 32.27 -8.13
N LEU A 300 5.70 31.02 -8.43
CA LEU A 300 5.66 29.96 -7.42
C LEU A 300 7.06 29.66 -6.86
N LEU A 301 8.10 29.72 -7.69
CA LEU A 301 9.47 29.51 -7.22
C LEU A 301 9.94 30.58 -6.21
N ASN A 302 9.54 31.83 -6.41
CA ASN A 302 9.84 32.90 -5.45
C ASN A 302 9.10 32.69 -4.12
N GLU A 303 7.87 32.18 -4.19
CA GLU A 303 7.06 31.84 -3.02
C GLU A 303 7.69 30.68 -2.22
N ILE A 304 8.05 29.58 -2.89
CA ILE A 304 8.78 28.45 -2.29
C ILE A 304 10.07 28.90 -1.61
N SER A 305 10.87 29.73 -2.29
CA SER A 305 12.13 30.24 -1.75
C SER A 305 11.93 31.04 -0.45
N SER A 306 10.80 31.75 -0.32
CA SER A 306 10.50 32.52 0.88
C SER A 306 10.19 31.65 2.11
N TYR A 307 9.72 30.42 1.90
CA TYR A 307 9.39 29.49 2.99
C TYR A 307 10.57 28.69 3.51
N ILE A 308 11.67 28.63 2.75
CA ILE A 308 12.89 27.90 3.13
C ILE A 308 13.84 28.81 3.93
N GLN A 309 13.70 30.13 3.81
CA GLN A 309 14.56 31.13 4.46
C GLN A 309 14.07 31.57 5.86
N GLU A 310 12.95 31.02 6.35
CA GLU A 310 12.44 31.19 7.73
C GLU A 310 12.97 30.09 8.65
#